data_AF-A0A2C9NYJ5-F1
#
_entry.id   AF-A0A2C9NYJ5-F1
#
_cell.length_a   1.000
_cell.length_b   1.000
_cell.length_c   1.000
_cell.angle_alpha   90.00
_cell.angle_beta   90.00
_cell.angle_gamma   90.00
#
_symmetry.space_group_name_H-M   'P 1'
#
loop_
_entity.id
_entity.type
_entity.pdbx_description
1 polymer ?
#
loop_
_entity_poly.entity_id
_entity_poly.type
_entity_poly.pdbx_seq_one_letter_code
_entity_poly.pdbx_strand_id
1 'polypeptide(L)'
;MKKTAIALLAWFVSSASLAATPWQKITHPVPGAAQSIGSFANGCIIGADTLPVQSDNYQVMRTDQRRYFGHPNLVMFIQRLSHQAQQRGLGTVLIGDMGMPAGGRFNGGHASHQTGLDVDIFLQLPKTRWSQAQLLRPQALDLVSRDGKHVVPSRWSSDIASLIKLAAQDNDVTRIFVNPAIKQQLCLDAGSDRDWLRKVRPWFQHRAHMHVRLRCPADSLECEDQPLPPPGDGCGAELQSWFEPPKPGTTKPEKKTPPPLPPSCQALLDEHVL
;
A
#
# COMPACT_ATOMS: atom_id res chain seq x y z
N MET A 1 47.93 -43.13 -24.42
CA MET A 1 47.79 -41.67 -24.63
C MET A 1 46.34 -41.28 -24.36
N LYS A 2 46.02 -40.79 -23.15
CA LYS A 2 44.65 -40.38 -22.78
C LYS A 2 44.48 -38.90 -23.15
N LYS A 3 43.58 -38.60 -24.09
CA LYS A 3 43.18 -37.22 -24.40
C LYS A 3 41.95 -36.87 -23.56
N THR A 4 42.14 -36.04 -22.54
CA THR A 4 41.08 -35.41 -21.76
C THR A 4 40.56 -34.19 -22.52
N ALA A 5 39.33 -34.26 -23.02
CA ALA A 5 38.63 -33.08 -23.53
C ALA A 5 37.93 -32.38 -22.35
N ILE A 6 38.37 -31.16 -22.04
CA ILE A 6 37.71 -30.28 -21.07
C ILE A 6 36.62 -29.53 -21.83
N ALA A 7 35.36 -29.85 -21.54
CA ALA A 7 34.22 -29.08 -22.02
C ALA A 7 33.97 -27.91 -21.05
N LEU A 8 34.27 -26.68 -21.49
CA LEU A 8 33.87 -25.46 -20.81
C LEU A 8 32.41 -25.16 -21.16
N LEU A 9 31.49 -25.47 -20.24
CA LEU A 9 30.10 -25.01 -20.32
C LEU A 9 30.02 -23.57 -19.78
N ALA A 10 29.92 -22.59 -20.67
CA ALA A 10 29.60 -21.22 -20.30
C ALA A 10 28.11 -21.13 -19.93
N TRP A 11 27.79 -21.00 -18.64
CA TRP A 11 26.45 -20.66 -18.17
C TRP A 11 26.18 -19.17 -18.45
N PHE A 12 25.50 -18.88 -19.55
CA PHE A 12 24.81 -17.60 -19.71
C PHE A 12 23.58 -17.59 -18.81
N VAL A 13 23.70 -17.04 -17.60
CA VAL A 13 22.55 -16.65 -16.79
C VAL A 13 21.95 -15.40 -17.42
N SER A 14 21.02 -15.59 -18.34
CA SER A 14 20.25 -14.49 -18.91
C SER A 14 19.33 -13.94 -17.82
N SER A 15 19.75 -12.83 -17.22
CA SER A 15 18.91 -12.05 -16.30
C SER A 15 17.85 -11.37 -17.15
N ALA A 16 16.71 -12.04 -17.37
CA ALA A 16 15.57 -11.44 -18.03
C ALA A 16 15.09 -10.25 -17.17
N SER A 17 15.55 -9.05 -17.52
CA SER A 17 14.93 -7.82 -17.04
C SER A 17 13.53 -7.79 -17.62
N LEU A 18 12.51 -8.01 -16.78
CA LEU A 18 11.12 -7.92 -17.21
C LEU A 18 10.90 -6.51 -17.77
N ALA A 19 10.57 -6.42 -19.06
CA ALA A 19 10.30 -5.15 -19.71
C ALA A 19 9.15 -4.43 -18.98
N ALA A 20 9.26 -3.12 -18.83
CA ALA A 20 8.17 -2.31 -18.31
C ALA A 20 6.92 -2.50 -19.19
N THR A 21 5.81 -2.87 -18.56
CA THR A 21 4.46 -2.86 -19.13
C THR A 21 4.02 -1.41 -19.42
N PRO A 22 3.03 -1.19 -20.29
CA PRO A 22 2.52 0.15 -20.60
C PRO A 22 2.11 0.94 -19.34
N TRP A 23 1.53 0.28 -18.33
CA TRP A 23 1.18 0.89 -17.03
C TRP A 23 2.35 1.58 -16.32
N GLN A 24 3.58 1.04 -16.45
CA GLN A 24 4.75 1.67 -15.83
C GLN A 24 5.45 2.68 -16.75
N LYS A 25 5.09 2.69 -18.04
CA LYS A 25 5.66 3.61 -19.04
C LYS A 25 4.89 4.92 -19.09
N ILE A 26 3.56 4.87 -19.00
CA ILE A 26 2.72 6.07 -19.00
C ILE A 26 3.15 7.04 -17.90
N THR A 27 3.14 8.33 -18.23
CA THR A 27 3.74 9.38 -17.41
C THR A 27 2.74 10.41 -16.89
N HIS A 28 1.52 10.38 -17.41
CA HIS A 28 0.43 11.32 -17.13
C HIS A 28 -0.89 10.55 -17.03
N PRO A 29 -1.88 11.06 -16.28
CA PRO A 29 -3.19 10.42 -16.20
C PRO A 29 -3.87 10.29 -17.55
N VAL A 30 -4.61 9.20 -17.75
CA VAL A 30 -5.51 9.06 -18.90
C VAL A 30 -6.65 10.07 -18.74
N PRO A 31 -6.92 10.93 -19.74
CA PRO A 31 -7.97 11.93 -19.65
C PRO A 31 -9.36 11.29 -19.60
N GLY A 32 -10.27 11.89 -18.83
CA GLY A 32 -11.64 11.41 -18.67
C GLY A 32 -12.20 11.71 -17.29
N ALA A 33 -13.45 11.31 -17.05
CA ALA A 33 -14.01 11.30 -15.70
C ALA A 33 -13.25 10.30 -14.84
N ALA A 34 -13.07 10.61 -13.56
CA ALA A 34 -12.39 9.73 -12.61
C ALA A 34 -13.18 8.42 -12.47
N GLN A 35 -12.57 7.29 -12.82
CA GLN A 35 -13.19 5.97 -12.74
C GLN A 35 -12.17 4.94 -12.25
N SER A 36 -12.41 4.40 -11.05
CA SER A 36 -11.72 3.21 -10.56
C SER A 36 -12.34 1.97 -11.21
N ILE A 37 -11.53 1.14 -11.86
CA ILE A 37 -12.02 0.01 -12.68
C ILE A 37 -11.40 -1.30 -12.19
N GLY A 38 -12.25 -2.28 -11.91
CA GLY A 38 -11.88 -3.60 -11.43
C GLY A 38 -11.61 -3.64 -9.92
N SER A 39 -10.89 -4.68 -9.49
CA SER A 39 -10.52 -4.87 -8.09
C SER A 39 -9.20 -4.20 -7.75
N PHE A 40 -8.98 -3.91 -6.47
CA PHE A 40 -7.77 -3.24 -5.95
C PHE A 40 -6.43 -3.87 -6.40
N ALA A 41 -6.43 -5.18 -6.73
CA ALA A 41 -5.25 -5.95 -7.15
C ALA A 41 -5.34 -6.51 -8.58
N ASN A 42 -6.33 -6.08 -9.36
CA ASN A 42 -6.46 -6.36 -10.78
C ASN A 42 -7.37 -5.31 -11.41
N GLY A 43 -6.79 -4.17 -11.79
CA GLY A 43 -7.56 -3.01 -12.22
C GLY A 43 -6.72 -1.87 -12.76
N CYS A 44 -7.38 -0.75 -13.04
CA CYS A 44 -6.78 0.49 -13.51
C CYS A 44 -7.60 1.70 -13.03
N ILE A 45 -7.16 2.90 -13.41
CA ILE A 45 -7.92 4.14 -13.19
C ILE A 45 -7.84 5.05 -14.41
N ILE A 46 -8.98 5.58 -14.83
CA ILE A 46 -9.11 6.69 -15.79
C ILE A 46 -9.35 7.98 -15.02
N GLY A 47 -8.86 9.13 -15.53
CA GLY A 47 -9.08 10.43 -14.91
C GLY A 47 -8.44 10.52 -13.51
N ALA A 48 -7.30 9.86 -13.31
CA ALA A 48 -6.62 9.89 -12.02
C ALA A 48 -6.20 11.32 -11.67
N ASP A 49 -6.46 11.70 -10.42
CA ASP A 49 -6.01 12.95 -9.86
C ASP A 49 -4.56 12.82 -9.35
N THR A 50 -3.89 13.95 -9.21
CA THR A 50 -2.51 14.04 -8.75
C THR A 50 -2.47 14.64 -7.36
N LEU A 51 -1.90 13.93 -6.39
CA LEU A 51 -1.68 14.52 -5.07
C LEU A 51 -0.72 15.71 -5.18
N PRO A 52 -1.08 16.92 -4.71
CA PRO A 52 -0.18 18.07 -4.73
C PRO A 52 1.11 17.75 -3.97
N VAL A 53 2.26 17.84 -4.65
CA VAL A 53 3.56 17.50 -4.04
C VAL A 53 3.94 18.51 -2.94
N GLN A 54 3.52 19.76 -3.09
CA GLN A 54 3.70 20.81 -2.09
C GLN A 54 2.44 20.93 -1.22
N SER A 55 2.64 20.78 0.09
CA SER A 55 1.59 20.88 1.10
C SER A 55 2.21 21.19 2.46
N ASP A 56 1.56 22.03 3.25
CA ASP A 56 1.99 22.32 4.62
C ASP A 56 1.75 21.13 5.56
N ASN A 57 0.80 20.25 5.23
CA ASN A 57 0.31 19.20 6.13
C ASN A 57 0.98 17.84 5.93
N TYR A 58 1.56 17.60 4.76
CA TYR A 58 2.21 16.33 4.42
C TYR A 58 3.42 16.54 3.50
N GLN A 59 4.21 15.48 3.32
CA GLN A 59 5.26 15.39 2.31
C GLN A 59 5.15 14.08 1.53
N VAL A 60 5.43 14.13 0.24
CA VAL A 60 5.38 12.97 -0.66
C VAL A 60 6.78 12.39 -0.81
N MET A 61 6.93 11.11 -0.50
CA MET A 61 8.19 10.38 -0.65
C MET A 61 8.32 9.82 -2.06
N ARG A 62 9.56 9.56 -2.50
CA ARG A 62 9.88 8.82 -3.73
C ARG A 62 9.15 9.33 -4.97
N THR A 63 9.04 10.65 -5.10
CA THR A 63 8.34 11.29 -6.23
C THR A 63 8.95 10.94 -7.59
N ASP A 64 10.22 10.50 -7.62
CA ASP A 64 10.89 9.94 -8.80
C ASP A 64 10.18 8.70 -9.37
N GLN A 65 9.45 7.95 -8.54
CA GLN A 65 8.71 6.76 -8.97
C GLN A 65 7.37 7.08 -9.65
N ARG A 66 6.88 8.32 -9.54
CA ARG A 66 5.59 8.76 -10.11
C ARG A 66 4.41 7.89 -9.63
N ARG A 67 4.39 7.59 -8.33
CA ARG A 67 3.33 6.82 -7.65
C ARG A 67 2.48 7.69 -6.73
N TYR A 68 2.17 8.92 -7.12
CA TYR A 68 1.38 9.88 -6.34
C TYR A 68 0.05 10.25 -7.02
N PHE A 69 -0.49 9.31 -7.81
CA PHE A 69 -1.75 9.45 -8.52
C PHE A 69 -2.81 8.56 -7.91
N GLY A 70 -4.08 8.93 -8.03
CA GLY A 70 -5.19 8.10 -7.56
C GLY A 70 -6.54 8.72 -7.82
N HIS A 71 -7.59 8.12 -7.29
CA HIS A 71 -8.93 8.67 -7.39
C HIS A 71 -9.01 10.00 -6.60
N PRO A 72 -9.81 10.99 -7.02
CA PRO A 72 -10.02 12.23 -6.25
C PRO A 72 -10.37 11.98 -4.77
N ASN A 73 -11.17 10.95 -4.48
CA ASN A 73 -11.48 10.54 -3.10
C ASN A 73 -10.23 10.16 -2.28
N LEU A 74 -9.22 9.55 -2.90
CA LEU A 74 -7.94 9.23 -2.24
C LEU A 74 -7.16 10.50 -1.92
N VAL A 75 -7.10 11.44 -2.87
CA VAL A 75 -6.45 12.75 -2.67
C VAL A 75 -7.12 13.51 -1.53
N MET A 76 -8.46 13.59 -1.52
CA MET A 76 -9.23 14.25 -0.47
C MET A 76 -9.05 13.56 0.90
N PHE A 77 -9.01 12.24 0.95
CA PHE A 77 -8.71 11.49 2.17
C PHE A 77 -7.34 11.87 2.75
N ILE A 78 -6.30 11.88 1.91
CA ILE A 78 -4.93 12.23 2.33
C ILE A 78 -4.88 13.65 2.88
N GLN A 79 -5.50 14.61 2.18
CA GLN A 79 -5.56 16.01 2.62
C GLN A 79 -6.26 16.15 3.97
N ARG A 80 -7.42 15.49 4.13
CA ARG A 80 -8.22 15.50 5.37
C ARG A 80 -7.50 14.84 6.54
N LEU A 81 -6.90 13.67 6.33
CA LEU A 81 -6.11 12.98 7.37
C LEU A 81 -4.92 13.84 7.80
N SER A 82 -4.18 14.38 6.84
CA SER A 82 -2.98 15.18 7.11
C SER A 82 -3.30 16.47 7.85
N HIS A 83 -4.39 17.13 7.47
CA HIS A 83 -4.89 18.31 8.20
C HIS A 83 -5.28 17.96 9.63
N GLN A 84 -6.02 16.88 9.87
CA GLN A 84 -6.36 16.44 11.23
C GLN A 84 -5.12 16.07 12.06
N ALA A 85 -4.12 15.44 11.46
CA ALA A 85 -2.85 15.13 12.13
C ALA A 85 -2.10 16.40 12.53
N GLN A 86 -2.06 17.42 11.65
CA GLN A 86 -1.48 18.72 11.94
C GLN A 86 -2.21 19.44 13.08
N GLN A 87 -3.55 19.51 13.02
CA GLN A 87 -4.38 20.14 14.06
C GLN A 87 -4.17 19.54 15.45
N ARG A 88 -3.85 18.25 15.52
CA ARG A 88 -3.55 17.54 16.77
C ARG A 88 -2.08 17.58 17.18
N GLY A 89 -1.23 18.29 16.44
CA GLY A 89 0.20 18.39 16.72
C GLY A 89 0.97 17.08 16.53
N LEU A 90 0.41 16.12 15.78
CA LEU A 90 1.03 14.81 15.59
C LEU A 90 2.33 14.88 14.77
N GLY A 91 2.49 15.91 13.94
CA GLY A 91 3.65 16.09 13.05
C GLY A 91 3.22 16.05 11.58
N THR A 92 4.20 16.06 10.68
CA THR A 92 3.96 16.03 9.23
C THR A 92 3.71 14.59 8.76
N VAL A 93 2.64 14.36 8.00
CA VAL A 93 2.36 13.02 7.43
C VAL A 93 3.29 12.74 6.24
N LEU A 94 3.83 11.53 6.16
CA LEU A 94 4.69 11.08 5.06
C LEU A 94 3.93 10.10 4.15
N ILE A 95 3.66 10.53 2.92
CA ILE A 95 2.91 9.76 1.92
C ILE A 95 3.88 8.95 1.06
N GLY A 96 3.66 7.65 0.98
CA GLY A 96 4.37 6.71 0.14
C GLY A 96 3.64 6.46 -1.17
N ASP A 97 3.61 5.19 -1.60
CA ASP A 97 2.99 4.80 -2.85
C ASP A 97 1.46 4.96 -2.78
N MET A 98 0.91 5.75 -3.70
CA MET A 98 -0.49 5.71 -4.14
C MET A 98 -0.56 4.78 -5.36
N GLY A 99 -1.05 5.24 -6.52
CA GLY A 99 -0.99 4.53 -7.80
C GLY A 99 -0.08 5.21 -8.84
N MET A 100 0.19 4.48 -9.92
CA MET A 100 0.75 5.02 -11.17
C MET A 100 -0.30 5.88 -11.91
N PRO A 101 0.07 6.66 -12.94
CA PRO A 101 -0.84 7.62 -13.57
C PRO A 101 -2.17 7.05 -14.09
N ALA A 102 -2.17 5.78 -14.54
CA ALA A 102 -3.38 5.05 -14.94
C ALA A 102 -3.66 3.84 -14.03
N GLY A 103 -3.05 3.79 -12.85
CA GLY A 103 -3.11 2.63 -11.98
C GLY A 103 -2.35 1.44 -12.55
N GLY A 104 -2.95 0.25 -12.52
CA GLY A 104 -2.33 -0.97 -13.02
C GLY A 104 -1.27 -1.54 -12.08
N ARG A 105 -0.79 -2.74 -12.42
CA ARG A 105 0.11 -3.51 -11.55
C ARG A 105 1.51 -2.90 -11.47
N PHE A 106 2.05 -2.76 -10.26
CA PHE A 106 3.46 -2.40 -10.06
C PHE A 106 4.43 -3.48 -10.49
N ASN A 107 5.62 -3.07 -10.95
CA ASN A 107 6.77 -3.95 -11.17
C ASN A 107 7.59 -4.11 -9.86
N GLY A 108 6.98 -4.73 -8.85
CA GLY A 108 7.54 -4.88 -7.50
C GLY A 108 6.94 -3.91 -6.48
N GLY A 109 6.81 -4.37 -5.23
CA GLY A 109 6.08 -3.70 -4.15
C GLY A 109 4.79 -4.43 -3.79
N HIS A 110 3.75 -3.68 -3.41
CA HIS A 110 2.44 -4.25 -3.12
C HIS A 110 1.75 -4.82 -4.36
N ALA A 111 0.91 -5.84 -4.15
CA ALA A 111 0.14 -6.45 -5.22
C ALA A 111 -1.07 -5.61 -5.67
N SER A 112 -1.57 -4.72 -4.79
CA SER A 112 -2.69 -3.81 -5.06
C SER A 112 -2.23 -2.44 -5.58
N HIS A 113 -2.88 -1.33 -5.20
CA HIS A 113 -2.61 0.03 -5.71
C HIS A 113 -2.99 0.26 -7.18
N GLN A 114 -3.82 -0.62 -7.74
CA GLN A 114 -4.08 -0.60 -9.17
C GLN A 114 -5.24 0.31 -9.57
N THR A 115 -6.14 0.64 -8.65
CA THR A 115 -7.39 1.37 -8.94
C THR A 115 -7.43 2.79 -8.38
N GLY A 116 -6.31 3.28 -7.82
CA GLY A 116 -6.23 4.63 -7.25
C GLY A 116 -6.95 4.79 -5.90
N LEU A 117 -7.18 3.69 -5.17
CA LEU A 117 -7.91 3.69 -3.88
C LEU A 117 -7.07 3.17 -2.70
N ASP A 118 -5.78 2.94 -2.92
CA ASP A 118 -4.82 2.51 -1.90
C ASP A 118 -3.72 3.55 -1.73
N VAL A 119 -3.29 3.79 -0.48
CA VAL A 119 -2.15 4.65 -0.15
C VAL A 119 -1.33 4.07 0.99
N ASP A 120 -0.02 4.05 0.81
CA ASP A 120 0.92 3.79 1.88
C ASP A 120 1.26 5.07 2.65
N ILE A 121 1.20 5.00 3.97
CA ILE A 121 1.55 6.11 4.86
C ILE A 121 2.62 5.63 5.83
N PHE A 122 3.77 6.30 5.83
CA PHE A 122 4.87 5.96 6.73
C PHE A 122 4.46 6.20 8.19
N LEU A 123 4.80 5.25 9.06
CA LEU A 123 4.54 5.35 10.50
C LEU A 123 5.65 6.12 11.21
N GLN A 124 5.95 7.30 10.66
CA GLN A 124 6.86 8.31 11.19
C GLN A 124 6.21 9.68 10.99
N LEU A 125 6.25 10.52 12.02
CA LEU A 125 5.64 11.85 12.02
C LEU A 125 6.68 12.91 12.37
N PRO A 126 7.50 13.36 11.40
CA PRO A 126 8.53 14.35 11.65
C PRO A 126 7.93 15.66 12.19
N LYS A 127 8.49 16.17 13.28
CA LYS A 127 8.18 17.51 13.81
C LYS A 127 8.87 18.61 13.01
N THR A 128 9.95 18.26 12.30
CA THR A 128 10.62 19.08 11.30
C THR A 128 10.49 18.42 9.94
N ARG A 129 10.12 19.19 8.92
CA ARG A 129 9.95 18.70 7.55
C ARG A 129 11.25 18.09 7.03
N TRP A 130 11.13 16.98 6.32
CA TRP A 130 12.25 16.31 5.65
C TRP A 130 12.76 17.11 4.46
N SER A 131 14.07 17.03 4.22
CA SER A 131 14.69 17.54 2.99
C SER A 131 14.29 16.71 1.78
N GLN A 132 14.46 17.27 0.57
CA GLN A 132 14.17 16.55 -0.67
C GLN A 132 14.99 15.25 -0.81
N ALA A 133 16.24 15.24 -0.34
CA ALA A 133 17.08 14.04 -0.37
C ALA A 133 16.53 12.93 0.54
N GLN A 134 16.01 13.29 1.71
CA GLN A 134 15.35 12.33 2.61
C GLN A 134 14.04 11.81 2.01
N LEU A 135 13.25 12.66 1.34
CA LEU A 135 12.02 12.22 0.68
C LEU A 135 12.30 11.28 -0.50
N LEU A 136 13.34 11.52 -1.29
CA LEU A 136 13.73 10.64 -2.40
C LEU A 136 14.33 9.30 -1.92
N ARG A 137 15.05 9.32 -0.79
CA ARG A 137 15.67 8.12 -0.19
C ARG A 137 15.21 7.97 1.26
N PRO A 138 13.93 7.66 1.48
CA PRO A 138 13.37 7.61 2.83
C PRO A 138 13.95 6.44 3.59
N GLN A 139 14.41 6.70 4.82
CA GLN A 139 14.87 5.66 5.72
C GLN A 139 13.67 5.09 6.48
N ALA A 140 13.31 3.84 6.16
CA ALA A 140 12.26 3.12 6.86
C ALA A 140 12.68 2.87 8.32
N LEU A 141 11.82 3.27 9.25
CA LEU A 141 11.93 2.93 10.66
C LEU A 141 11.10 1.66 10.92
N ASP A 142 11.78 0.54 11.09
CA ASP A 142 11.14 -0.73 11.44
C ASP A 142 10.59 -0.67 12.87
N LEU A 143 9.27 -0.67 13.01
CA LEU A 143 8.59 -0.58 14.31
C LEU A 143 8.47 -1.93 15.01
N VAL A 144 8.83 -3.04 14.37
CA VAL A 144 8.54 -4.38 14.87
C VAL A 144 9.82 -5.08 15.31
N SER A 145 9.75 -5.83 16.41
CA SER A 145 10.85 -6.61 16.96
C SER A 145 11.38 -7.65 15.97
N ARG A 146 12.63 -8.10 16.15
CA ARG A 146 13.27 -9.08 15.25
C ARG A 146 12.53 -10.43 15.20
N ASP A 147 11.87 -10.82 16.28
CA ASP A 147 11.06 -12.05 16.36
C ASP A 147 9.63 -11.86 15.82
N GLY A 148 9.25 -10.63 15.45
CA GLY A 148 7.95 -10.32 14.87
C GLY A 148 6.78 -10.28 15.86
N LYS A 149 7.04 -10.41 17.17
CA LYS A 149 5.98 -10.63 18.18
C LYS A 149 5.47 -9.36 18.85
N HIS A 150 6.20 -8.27 18.80
CA HIS A 150 5.80 -7.02 19.44
C HIS A 150 6.42 -5.81 18.73
N VAL A 151 5.94 -4.60 19.04
CA VAL A 151 6.60 -3.38 18.57
C VAL A 151 7.90 -3.13 19.35
N VAL A 152 8.84 -2.39 18.77
CA VAL A 152 10.03 -1.91 19.47
C VAL A 152 9.63 -0.71 20.33
N PRO A 153 9.69 -0.79 21.68
CA PRO A 153 9.11 0.26 22.54
C PRO A 153 9.73 1.65 22.33
N SER A 154 11.02 1.73 22.01
CA SER A 154 11.70 3.00 21.73
C SER A 154 11.36 3.64 20.38
N ARG A 155 10.59 2.94 19.53
CA ARG A 155 10.17 3.43 18.20
C ARG A 155 8.65 3.60 18.10
N TRP A 156 7.89 2.96 18.97
CA TRP A 156 6.45 3.15 19.08
C TRP A 156 6.12 4.45 19.81
N SER A 157 5.06 5.13 19.38
CA SER A 157 4.57 6.33 20.04
C SER A 157 3.05 6.42 19.95
N SER A 158 2.45 7.15 20.88
CA SER A 158 1.01 7.45 20.87
C SER A 158 0.59 8.27 19.64
N ASP A 159 1.50 9.06 19.07
CA ASP A 159 1.26 9.81 17.82
C ASP A 159 1.02 8.86 16.64
N ILE A 160 1.79 7.76 16.54
CA ILE A 160 1.60 6.72 15.53
C ILE A 160 0.24 6.03 15.73
N ALA A 161 -0.08 5.63 16.96
CA ALA A 161 -1.38 5.03 17.27
C ALA A 161 -2.55 5.96 16.91
N SER A 162 -2.40 7.26 17.21
CA SER A 162 -3.39 8.30 16.89
C SER A 162 -3.57 8.49 15.40
N LEU A 163 -2.50 8.48 14.60
CA LEU A 163 -2.57 8.57 13.14
C LEU A 163 -3.36 7.39 12.54
N ILE A 164 -3.07 6.16 12.98
CA ILE A 164 -3.76 4.96 12.51
C ILE A 164 -5.24 5.01 12.90
N LYS A 165 -5.54 5.42 14.14
CA LYS A 165 -6.92 5.57 14.63
C LYS A 165 -7.69 6.63 13.83
N LEU A 166 -7.11 7.80 13.58
CA LEU A 166 -7.71 8.85 12.76
C LEU A 166 -8.06 8.34 11.36
N ALA A 167 -7.12 7.64 10.72
CA ALA A 167 -7.36 7.04 9.41
C ALA A 167 -8.48 5.98 9.47
N ALA A 168 -8.51 5.13 10.49
CA ALA A 168 -9.53 4.08 10.62
C ALA A 168 -10.93 4.65 10.92
N GLN A 169 -11.01 5.77 11.63
CA GLN A 169 -12.28 6.44 11.93
C GLN A 169 -12.85 7.19 10.72
N ASP A 170 -12.05 7.41 9.68
CA ASP A 170 -12.53 7.98 8.44
C ASP A 170 -13.59 7.08 7.77
N ASN A 171 -14.68 7.68 7.33
CA ASN A 171 -15.78 6.93 6.73
C ASN A 171 -15.34 6.25 5.42
N ASP A 172 -14.52 6.88 4.60
CA ASP A 172 -14.15 6.34 3.28
C ASP A 172 -13.23 5.12 3.41
N VAL A 173 -12.51 4.99 4.51
CA VAL A 173 -11.59 3.88 4.78
C VAL A 173 -12.35 2.60 5.11
N THR A 174 -12.02 1.52 4.41
CA THR A 174 -12.57 0.17 4.67
C THR A 174 -11.57 -0.73 5.39
N ARG A 175 -10.28 -0.59 5.10
CA ARG A 175 -9.20 -1.40 5.69
C ARG A 175 -7.92 -0.58 5.86
N ILE A 176 -7.17 -0.91 6.91
CA ILE A 176 -5.78 -0.47 7.09
C ILE A 176 -4.94 -1.70 7.37
N PHE A 177 -4.02 -2.07 6.47
CA PHE A 177 -3.11 -3.19 6.71
C PHE A 177 -1.87 -2.72 7.45
N VAL A 178 -1.55 -3.44 8.52
CA VAL A 178 -0.37 -3.23 9.37
C VAL A 178 0.22 -4.58 9.76
N ASN A 179 1.46 -4.59 10.23
CA ASN A 179 2.04 -5.80 10.82
C ASN A 179 1.19 -6.31 12.01
N PRO A 180 1.08 -7.64 12.24
CA PRO A 180 0.37 -8.18 13.41
C PRO A 180 0.81 -7.59 14.75
N ALA A 181 2.11 -7.36 14.95
CA ALA A 181 2.63 -6.75 16.17
C ALA A 181 2.12 -5.31 16.39
N ILE A 182 1.94 -4.55 15.31
CA ILE A 182 1.37 -3.20 15.36
C ILE A 182 -0.11 -3.28 15.74
N LYS A 183 -0.89 -4.17 15.10
CA LYS A 183 -2.29 -4.38 15.48
C LYS A 183 -2.42 -4.80 16.94
N GLN A 184 -1.54 -5.68 17.42
CA GLN A 184 -1.52 -6.09 18.82
C GLN A 184 -1.27 -4.92 19.77
N GLN A 185 -0.31 -4.04 19.46
CA GLN A 185 -0.07 -2.85 20.27
C GLN A 185 -1.29 -1.90 20.25
N LEU A 186 -1.92 -1.68 19.10
CA LEU A 186 -3.15 -0.88 19.00
C LEU A 186 -4.28 -1.48 19.84
N CYS A 187 -4.40 -2.81 19.87
CA CYS A 187 -5.37 -3.49 20.72
C CYS A 187 -5.11 -3.23 22.21
N LEU A 188 -3.86 -3.16 22.64
CA LEU A 188 -3.51 -2.83 24.04
C LEU A 188 -3.82 -1.35 24.34
N ASP A 189 -3.54 -0.46 23.40
CA ASP A 189 -3.62 1.00 23.60
C ASP A 189 -5.04 1.58 23.47
N ALA A 190 -5.97 0.90 22.78
CA ALA A 190 -7.23 1.51 22.35
C ALA A 190 -8.24 1.85 23.46
N GLY A 191 -8.08 1.31 24.68
CA GLY A 191 -9.05 1.53 25.77
C GLY A 191 -10.44 1.02 25.40
N SER A 192 -11.50 1.79 25.67
CA SER A 192 -12.91 1.44 25.42
C SER A 192 -13.42 1.80 24.02
N ASP A 193 -12.86 2.81 23.35
CA ASP A 193 -13.20 3.18 21.97
C ASP A 193 -12.40 2.31 20.99
N ARG A 194 -13.02 1.19 20.57
CA ARG A 194 -12.34 0.08 19.88
C ARG A 194 -12.90 -0.29 18.51
N ASP A 195 -14.07 0.21 18.10
CA ASP A 195 -14.75 -0.26 16.89
C ASP A 195 -13.91 -0.05 15.62
N TRP A 196 -13.09 0.99 15.60
CA TRP A 196 -12.15 1.31 14.51
C TRP A 196 -11.09 0.21 14.28
N LEU A 197 -10.77 -0.61 15.29
CA LEU A 197 -9.82 -1.72 15.18
C LEU A 197 -10.30 -2.80 14.21
N ARG A 198 -11.61 -2.90 13.97
CA ARG A 198 -12.19 -3.83 12.97
C ARG A 198 -11.60 -3.60 11.57
N LYS A 199 -11.34 -2.34 11.22
CA LYS A 199 -10.74 -1.96 9.92
C LYS A 199 -9.23 -2.22 9.89
N VAL A 200 -8.55 -2.30 11.03
CA VAL A 200 -7.12 -2.59 11.10
C VAL A 200 -6.91 -4.09 10.85
N ARG A 201 -6.20 -4.45 9.80
CA ARG A 201 -6.03 -5.83 9.32
C ARG A 201 -4.57 -6.26 9.46
N PRO A 202 -4.28 -7.38 10.13
CA PRO A 202 -2.93 -7.92 10.18
C PRO A 202 -2.50 -8.39 8.78
N TRP A 203 -1.27 -8.08 8.38
CA TRP A 203 -0.67 -8.56 7.14
C TRP A 203 0.86 -8.65 7.23
N PHE A 204 1.47 -9.49 6.40
CA PHE A 204 2.93 -9.64 6.35
C PHE A 204 3.63 -8.32 5.99
N GLN A 205 4.88 -8.16 6.43
CA GLN A 205 5.63 -6.91 6.30
C GLN A 205 4.91 -5.76 7.03
N HIS A 206 4.60 -4.65 6.35
CA HIS A 206 3.94 -3.47 6.93
C HIS A 206 4.54 -3.02 8.27
N ARG A 207 5.88 -3.08 8.38
CA ARG A 207 6.61 -2.83 9.63
C ARG A 207 6.97 -1.35 9.82
N ALA A 208 6.90 -0.54 8.76
CA ALA A 208 7.28 0.87 8.76
C ALA A 208 6.22 1.79 8.13
N HIS A 209 5.14 1.22 7.60
CA HIS A 209 4.05 1.93 6.97
C HIS A 209 2.74 1.21 7.26
N MET A 210 1.64 1.94 7.18
CA MET A 210 0.29 1.39 7.07
C MET A 210 -0.17 1.52 5.62
N HIS A 211 -0.86 0.49 5.13
CA HIS A 211 -1.54 0.52 3.84
C HIS A 211 -3.01 0.86 4.10
N VAL A 212 -3.48 2.00 3.64
CA VAL A 212 -4.89 2.41 3.76
C VAL A 212 -5.63 2.09 2.46
N ARG A 213 -6.82 1.50 2.57
CA ARG A 213 -7.73 1.22 1.46
C ARG A 213 -9.06 1.92 1.65
N LEU A 214 -9.51 2.62 0.61
CA LEU A 214 -10.84 3.22 0.54
C LEU A 214 -11.88 2.25 -0.04
N ARG A 215 -13.16 2.55 0.19
CA ARG A 215 -14.29 1.95 -0.53
C ARG A 215 -14.30 2.37 -2.00
N CYS A 216 -15.02 1.65 -2.84
CA CYS A 216 -15.29 2.10 -4.20
C CYS A 216 -16.07 3.43 -4.22
N PRO A 217 -15.69 4.40 -5.08
CA PRO A 217 -16.50 5.59 -5.35
C PRO A 217 -17.89 5.20 -5.88
N ALA A 218 -18.93 5.89 -5.44
CA ALA A 218 -20.31 5.56 -5.80
C ALA A 218 -20.61 5.69 -7.31
N ASP A 219 -19.84 6.53 -8.00
CA ASP A 219 -19.91 6.83 -9.42
C ASP A 219 -18.91 6.03 -10.27
N SER A 220 -18.06 5.18 -9.66
CA SER A 220 -17.18 4.25 -10.37
C SER A 220 -17.89 2.93 -10.62
N LEU A 221 -18.57 2.82 -11.76
CA LEU A 221 -19.51 1.72 -12.06
C LEU A 221 -18.86 0.34 -12.17
N GLU A 222 -17.59 0.28 -12.55
CA GLU A 222 -16.81 -0.95 -12.71
C GLU A 222 -15.89 -1.23 -11.53
N CYS A 223 -15.99 -0.48 -10.42
CA CYS A 223 -15.17 -0.71 -9.24
C CYS A 223 -15.69 -1.90 -8.44
N GLU A 224 -14.81 -2.84 -8.09
CA GLU A 224 -15.16 -4.03 -7.32
C GLU A 224 -14.77 -3.89 -5.85
N ASP A 225 -15.78 -3.75 -4.99
CA ASP A 225 -15.59 -3.67 -3.55
C ASP A 225 -15.25 -5.02 -2.90
N GLN A 226 -14.66 -4.96 -1.71
CA GLN A 226 -14.43 -6.14 -0.87
C GLN A 226 -15.57 -6.29 0.16
N PRO A 227 -15.93 -7.52 0.56
CA PRO A 227 -16.82 -7.75 1.70
C PRO A 227 -16.33 -7.03 2.95
N LEU A 228 -17.20 -6.80 3.94
CA LEU A 228 -16.79 -6.23 5.22
C LEU A 228 -15.73 -7.11 5.93
N PRO A 229 -14.81 -6.53 6.71
CA PRO A 229 -13.97 -7.31 7.62
C PRO A 229 -14.83 -8.15 8.59
N PRO A 230 -14.27 -9.23 9.17
CA PRO A 230 -14.94 -10.01 10.22
C PRO A 230 -15.50 -9.10 11.34
N PRO A 231 -16.62 -9.49 11.98
CA PRO A 231 -17.17 -8.71 13.09
C PRO A 231 -16.21 -8.69 14.30
N GLY A 232 -16.35 -7.65 15.13
CA GLY A 232 -15.48 -7.40 16.29
C GLY A 232 -14.20 -6.63 15.97
N ASP A 233 -13.40 -6.36 17.00
CA ASP A 233 -12.13 -5.62 16.87
C ASP A 233 -11.00 -6.48 16.21
N GLY A 234 -11.19 -7.80 16.17
CA GLY A 234 -10.22 -8.75 15.65
C GLY A 234 -8.92 -8.80 16.46
N CYS A 235 -8.98 -8.53 17.78
CA CYS A 235 -7.84 -8.60 18.70
C CYS A 235 -7.66 -9.99 19.36
N GLY A 236 -8.64 -10.89 19.17
CA GLY A 236 -8.64 -12.24 19.73
C GLY A 236 -7.96 -13.29 18.85
N ALA A 237 -8.62 -14.43 18.67
CA ALA A 237 -8.07 -15.63 18.00
C ALA A 237 -7.53 -15.36 16.59
N GLU A 238 -8.20 -14.50 15.81
CA GLU A 238 -7.72 -14.10 14.49
C GLU A 238 -6.29 -13.53 14.58
N LEU A 239 -6.07 -12.53 15.43
CA LEU A 239 -4.77 -11.90 15.58
C LEU A 239 -3.73 -12.86 16.15
N GLN A 240 -4.08 -13.67 17.15
CA GLN A 240 -3.14 -14.62 17.76
C GLN A 240 -2.62 -15.64 16.75
N SER A 241 -3.44 -16.06 15.78
CA SER A 241 -3.02 -16.98 14.73
C SER A 241 -1.87 -16.48 13.84
N TRP A 242 -1.63 -15.16 13.79
CA TRP A 242 -0.50 -14.57 13.03
C TRP A 242 0.85 -14.72 13.72
N PHE A 243 0.88 -15.07 15.00
CA PHE A 243 2.13 -15.30 15.76
C PHE A 243 2.49 -16.77 15.89
N GLU A 244 1.61 -17.65 15.41
CA GLU A 244 1.87 -19.09 15.35
C GLU A 244 2.81 -19.43 14.17
N PRO A 245 3.66 -20.46 14.30
CA PRO A 245 4.48 -20.90 13.19
C PRO A 245 3.60 -21.33 12.01
N PRO A 246 4.02 -21.05 10.76
CA PRO A 246 3.27 -21.45 9.58
C PRO A 246 3.09 -22.97 9.60
N LYS A 247 1.84 -23.42 9.40
CA LYS A 247 1.55 -24.86 9.29
C LYS A 247 2.38 -25.45 8.14
N PRO A 248 2.98 -26.64 8.29
CA PRO A 248 3.70 -27.30 7.20
C PRO A 248 2.80 -27.39 5.96
N GLY A 249 3.25 -26.80 4.85
CA GLY A 249 2.50 -26.84 3.61
C GLY A 249 2.45 -28.26 3.05
N THR A 250 1.25 -28.80 2.82
CA THR A 250 1.05 -30.11 2.21
C THR A 250 0.98 -30.05 0.67
N THR A 251 1.04 -28.86 0.08
CA THR A 251 0.86 -28.63 -1.36
C THR A 251 2.01 -27.82 -1.94
N LYS A 252 2.49 -28.21 -3.14
CA LYS A 252 3.51 -27.45 -3.89
C LYS A 252 2.90 -26.11 -4.33
N PRO A 253 3.65 -24.99 -4.31
CA PRO A 253 3.17 -23.73 -4.82
C PRO A 253 2.89 -23.84 -6.33
N GLU A 254 1.62 -23.78 -6.71
CA GLU A 254 1.24 -23.66 -8.13
C GLU A 254 1.41 -22.22 -8.59
N LYS A 255 2.02 -22.04 -9.77
CA LYS A 255 2.03 -20.74 -10.44
C LYS A 255 0.62 -20.43 -10.91
N LYS A 256 -0.09 -19.61 -10.15
CA LYS A 256 -1.40 -19.08 -10.59
C LYS A 256 -1.18 -18.07 -11.71
N THR A 257 -1.80 -18.31 -12.85
CA THR A 257 -1.91 -17.33 -13.93
C THR A 257 -2.60 -16.08 -13.36
N PRO A 258 -2.11 -14.86 -13.63
CA PRO A 258 -2.84 -13.66 -13.26
C PRO A 258 -4.27 -13.70 -13.83
N PRO A 259 -5.27 -13.20 -13.10
CA PRO A 259 -6.62 -13.08 -13.66
C PRO A 259 -6.59 -12.19 -14.91
N PRO A 260 -7.52 -12.39 -15.85
CA PRO A 260 -7.66 -11.49 -16.99
C PRO A 260 -7.92 -10.06 -16.49
N LEU A 261 -7.40 -9.09 -17.23
CA LEU A 261 -7.59 -7.68 -16.92
C LEU A 261 -9.05 -7.28 -17.18
N PRO A 262 -9.65 -6.34 -16.41
CA PRO A 262 -10.97 -5.83 -16.70
C PRO A 262 -11.08 -5.29 -18.14
N PRO A 263 -12.22 -5.49 -18.85
CA PRO A 263 -12.35 -5.11 -20.26
C PRO A 263 -11.98 -3.66 -20.55
N SER A 264 -12.44 -2.71 -19.74
CA SER A 264 -12.13 -1.28 -19.91
C SER A 264 -10.64 -0.98 -19.71
N CYS A 265 -9.95 -1.71 -18.82
CA CYS A 265 -8.50 -1.59 -18.65
C CYS A 265 -7.73 -2.23 -19.81
N GLN A 266 -8.25 -3.32 -20.40
CA GLN A 266 -7.66 -3.93 -21.59
C GLN A 266 -7.80 -3.01 -22.82
N ALA A 267 -8.93 -2.34 -22.98
CA ALA A 267 -9.16 -1.36 -24.05
C ALA A 267 -8.12 -0.22 -24.03
N LEU A 268 -7.71 0.26 -22.85
CA LEU A 268 -6.64 1.27 -22.74
C LEU A 268 -5.30 0.80 -23.32
N LEU A 269 -5.00 -0.50 -23.22
CA LEU A 269 -3.80 -1.10 -23.82
C LEU A 269 -3.96 -1.27 -25.33
N ASP A 270 -5.12 -1.75 -25.76
CA ASP A 270 -5.39 -2.11 -27.16
C ASP A 270 -5.50 -0.87 -28.06
N GLU A 271 -6.04 0.24 -27.54
CA GLU A 271 -6.19 1.51 -28.26
C GLU A 271 -4.95 2.41 -28.19
N HIS A 272 -3.84 1.92 -27.62
CA HIS A 272 -2.59 2.67 -27.45
C HIS A 272 -2.76 3.99 -26.66
N VAL A 273 -3.66 3.98 -25.68
CA VAL A 273 -3.88 5.13 -24.78
C VAL A 273 -2.80 5.20 -23.69
N LEU A 274 -2.07 4.09 -23.46
CA LEU A 274 -1.01 3.94 -22.45
C LEU A 274 0.43 3.94 -23.02
#